data_AF-A0ABD0RFR5-F1
#
_entry.id   AF-A0ABD0RFR5-F1
#
_cell.length_a   1.000
_cell.length_b   1.000
_cell.length_c   1.000
_cell.angle_alpha   90.00
_cell.angle_beta   90.00
_cell.angle_gamma   90.00
#
_symmetry.space_group_name_H-M   'P 1'
#
loop_
_entity.id
_entity.type
_entity.pdbx_description
1 polymer ?
#
loop_
_entity_poly.entity_id
_entity_poly.type
_entity_poly.pdbx_seq_one_letter_code
_entity_poly.pdbx_strand_id
1 'polypeptide(L)'
;KNKSPYISTQSSEEEINFFLCSLPRQPCFFFIELKDWQELRQHQKGRVFQGLQWTNVISKGIKSIHPYCSFAFKRHRVKTLGSQTHAPIFTCEGYCCFEDCPVEVKVEVADESTLKAAVVFSGGDVCHNSKELHRRPVRAAARQATAELLETKLPRSLYLESMQKITPKVIDSGCRDDAPTTNVLKNISWSERTKTRSHPDELPSLKALIDKQRGTDSDVLQKVMMHPKGVMLWSNKTLSVFYKRCKYDIVYLDATGSVIKKNTAESPPYYIYELVVRNPSKGQSPLPVATYVTCDHTTASVTYFLQAFQTDVIRMYGNVAIKRPVMIICDGSLVLMHSISTAFCRTGLEDLLQKYFLLITGQHPTETFDLPILHRCLSHIMKNAKALCKK
;
A
#
# COMPACT_ATOMS: atom_id res chain seq x y z
N LYS A 1 -26.64 28.13 -38.30
CA LYS A 1 -26.70 26.84 -39.05
C LYS A 1 -25.27 26.31 -39.21
N ASN A 2 -24.77 25.60 -38.21
CA ASN A 2 -23.51 24.84 -38.29
C ASN A 2 -23.82 23.45 -37.73
N LYS A 3 -23.83 22.47 -38.63
CA LYS A 3 -24.09 21.07 -38.29
C LYS A 3 -22.87 20.51 -37.56
N SER A 4 -23.11 19.99 -36.37
CA SER A 4 -22.17 19.15 -35.61
C SER A 4 -21.74 17.95 -36.45
N PRO A 5 -20.46 17.55 -36.48
CA PRO A 5 -20.08 16.29 -37.06
C PRO A 5 -20.54 15.16 -36.15
N TYR A 6 -21.38 14.29 -36.70
CA TYR A 6 -21.72 12.99 -36.15
C TYR A 6 -20.42 12.24 -35.84
N ILE A 7 -20.06 12.12 -34.56
CA ILE A 7 -19.08 11.14 -34.12
C ILE A 7 -19.82 9.80 -34.13
N SER A 8 -19.56 9.03 -35.18
CA SER A 8 -19.89 7.62 -35.28
C SER A 8 -19.28 6.90 -34.08
N THR A 9 -20.11 6.57 -33.07
CA THR A 9 -19.82 5.51 -32.11
C THR A 9 -19.92 4.17 -32.84
N GLN A 10 -18.88 3.84 -33.60
CA GLN A 10 -18.56 2.44 -33.84
C GLN A 10 -17.88 1.95 -32.57
N SER A 11 -18.64 1.22 -31.74
CA SER A 11 -18.04 0.31 -30.78
C SER A 11 -17.25 -0.69 -31.61
N SER A 12 -15.93 -0.52 -31.64
CA SER A 12 -15.05 -1.61 -32.04
C SER A 12 -15.31 -2.75 -31.06
N GLU A 13 -16.04 -3.77 -31.50
CA GLU A 13 -16.01 -5.08 -30.88
C GLU A 13 -14.55 -5.52 -30.88
N GLU A 14 -13.84 -5.27 -29.78
CA GLU A 14 -12.50 -5.80 -29.58
C GLU A 14 -12.61 -7.32 -29.63
N GLU A 15 -12.11 -7.94 -30.70
CA GLU A 15 -12.08 -9.39 -30.88
C GLU A 15 -11.64 -10.06 -29.58
N ILE A 16 -12.53 -10.87 -29.00
CA ILE A 16 -12.26 -11.62 -27.79
C ILE A 16 -11.29 -12.74 -28.18
N ASN A 17 -10.02 -12.55 -27.85
CA ASN A 17 -9.00 -13.57 -28.02
C ASN A 17 -9.08 -14.60 -26.88
N PHE A 18 -8.95 -15.88 -27.22
CA PHE A 18 -8.94 -16.98 -26.26
C PHE A 18 -7.56 -17.62 -26.16
N PHE A 19 -7.15 -17.95 -24.93
CA PHE A 19 -6.07 -18.89 -24.70
C PHE A 19 -6.63 -20.31 -24.76
N LEU A 20 -6.08 -21.12 -25.67
CA LEU A 20 -6.46 -22.51 -25.88
C LEU A 20 -5.29 -23.43 -25.55
N CYS A 21 -5.55 -24.50 -24.79
CA CYS A 21 -4.54 -25.51 -24.50
C CYS A 21 -5.19 -26.88 -24.30
N SER A 22 -4.67 -27.89 -24.98
CA SER A 22 -5.13 -29.26 -24.77
C SER A 22 -4.74 -29.79 -23.39
N LEU A 23 -5.60 -30.66 -22.86
CA LEU A 23 -5.35 -31.34 -21.60
C LEU A 23 -4.13 -32.27 -21.67
N PRO A 24 -3.44 -32.50 -20.53
CA PRO A 24 -2.34 -33.45 -20.48
C PRO A 24 -2.81 -34.87 -20.82
N ARG A 25 -1.93 -35.66 -21.44
CA ARG A 25 -2.20 -37.07 -21.73
C ARG A 25 -2.39 -37.83 -20.42
N GLN A 26 -3.47 -38.61 -20.36
CA GLN A 26 -3.77 -39.46 -19.20
C GLN A 26 -3.03 -40.82 -19.30
N PRO A 27 -2.71 -41.47 -18.18
CA PRO A 27 -3.04 -41.11 -16.79
C PRO A 27 -2.11 -40.03 -16.22
N CYS A 28 -2.68 -39.09 -15.46
CA CYS A 28 -1.94 -38.07 -14.74
C CYS A 28 -1.86 -38.41 -13.25
N PHE A 29 -0.75 -38.09 -12.59
CA PHE A 29 -0.64 -38.24 -11.14
C PHE A 29 0.39 -37.30 -10.53
N PHE A 30 0.27 -37.05 -9.23
CA PHE A 30 1.30 -36.44 -8.40
C PHE A 30 1.40 -37.19 -7.06
N PHE A 31 2.46 -36.94 -6.30
CA PHE A 31 2.63 -37.49 -4.97
C PHE A 31 2.37 -36.42 -3.91
N ILE A 32 1.58 -36.75 -2.90
CA ILE A 32 1.40 -35.89 -1.73
C ILE A 32 2.59 -36.12 -0.79
N GLU A 33 3.20 -35.05 -0.30
CA GLU A 33 4.27 -35.15 0.69
C GLU A 33 3.73 -35.81 1.98
N LEU A 34 4.47 -36.77 2.53
CA LEU A 34 4.03 -37.52 3.72
C LEU A 34 3.71 -36.58 4.89
N LYS A 35 4.52 -35.53 5.06
CA LYS A 35 4.32 -34.51 6.11
C LYS A 35 2.98 -33.79 5.93
N ASP A 36 2.68 -33.33 4.72
CA ASP A 36 1.41 -32.66 4.40
C ASP A 36 0.22 -33.59 4.67
N TRP A 37 0.33 -34.87 4.27
CA TRP A 37 -0.72 -35.86 4.50
C TRP A 37 -0.98 -36.11 6.00
N GLN A 38 0.09 -36.28 6.78
CA GLN A 38 -0.02 -36.46 8.23
C GLN A 38 -0.67 -35.26 8.90
N GLU A 39 -0.32 -34.03 8.51
CA GLU A 39 -0.94 -32.80 9.02
C GLU A 39 -2.45 -32.73 8.68
N LEU A 40 -2.83 -33.12 7.46
CA LEU A 40 -4.23 -33.21 7.07
C LEU A 40 -4.99 -34.25 7.91
N ARG A 41 -4.41 -35.42 8.15
CA ARG A 41 -5.01 -36.50 8.96
C ARG A 41 -5.25 -36.08 10.41
N GLN A 42 -4.37 -35.27 11.01
CA GLN A 42 -4.57 -34.73 12.36
C GLN A 42 -5.82 -33.86 12.47
N HIS A 43 -6.22 -33.21 11.36
CA HIS A 43 -7.39 -32.35 11.29
C HIS A 43 -8.61 -33.03 10.65
N GLN A 44 -8.63 -34.37 10.59
CA GLN A 44 -9.78 -35.10 10.05
C GLN A 44 -10.93 -35.18 11.08
N LYS A 45 -12.15 -34.90 10.62
CA LYS A 45 -13.37 -35.19 11.38
C LYS A 45 -14.32 -36.04 10.52
N GLY A 46 -14.47 -37.30 10.89
CA GLY A 46 -15.31 -38.25 10.15
C GLY A 46 -14.77 -38.51 8.74
N ARG A 47 -15.52 -38.07 7.71
CA ARG A 47 -15.18 -38.28 6.29
C ARG A 47 -14.61 -37.05 5.59
N VAL A 48 -14.20 -36.03 6.33
CA VAL A 48 -13.66 -34.78 5.77
C VAL A 48 -12.48 -34.27 6.59
N PHE A 49 -11.52 -33.63 5.93
CA PHE A 49 -10.57 -32.74 6.59
C PHE A 49 -11.24 -31.44 7.04
N GLN A 50 -10.96 -31.00 8.26
CA GLN A 50 -11.35 -29.70 8.78
C GLN A 50 -10.41 -28.61 8.23
N GLY A 51 -10.98 -27.44 7.94
CA GLY A 51 -10.23 -26.34 7.33
C GLY A 51 -9.96 -26.53 5.84
N LEU A 52 -9.11 -25.66 5.29
CA LEU A 52 -8.91 -25.51 3.85
C LEU A 52 -7.49 -25.89 3.38
N GLN A 53 -6.64 -26.38 4.27
CA GLN A 53 -5.25 -26.71 3.92
C GLN A 53 -5.16 -27.80 2.84
N TRP A 54 -6.09 -28.76 2.84
CA TRP A 54 -6.14 -29.79 1.80
C TRP A 54 -6.27 -29.19 0.40
N THR A 55 -6.97 -28.06 0.24
CA THR A 55 -7.11 -27.39 -1.06
C THR A 55 -5.77 -26.86 -1.56
N ASN A 56 -4.87 -26.43 -0.67
CA ASN A 56 -3.53 -25.96 -1.04
C ASN A 56 -2.66 -27.12 -1.51
N VAL A 57 -2.68 -28.24 -0.76
CA VAL A 57 -1.93 -29.46 -1.09
C VAL A 57 -2.35 -30.01 -2.46
N ILE A 58 -3.65 -30.19 -2.68
CA ILE A 58 -4.17 -30.72 -3.94
C ILE A 58 -3.92 -29.75 -5.10
N SER A 59 -4.09 -28.44 -4.88
CA SER A 59 -3.82 -27.45 -5.94
C SER A 59 -2.36 -27.40 -6.34
N LYS A 60 -1.42 -27.51 -5.39
CA LYS A 60 0.01 -27.57 -5.66
C LYS A 60 0.33 -28.77 -6.56
N GLY A 61 -0.27 -29.93 -6.25
CA GLY A 61 -0.14 -31.15 -7.04
C GLY A 61 -0.76 -31.06 -8.45
N ILE A 62 -1.98 -30.53 -8.58
CA ILE A 62 -2.61 -30.36 -9.90
C ILE A 62 -1.79 -29.41 -10.77
N LYS A 63 -1.29 -28.31 -10.21
CA LYS A 63 -0.48 -27.32 -10.95
C LYS A 63 0.83 -27.88 -11.50
N SER A 64 1.45 -28.87 -10.85
CA SER A 64 2.66 -29.50 -11.39
C SER A 64 2.39 -30.30 -12.67
N ILE A 65 1.12 -30.66 -12.91
CA ILE A 65 0.66 -31.37 -14.11
C ILE A 65 0.05 -30.39 -15.12
N HIS A 66 -0.79 -29.48 -14.63
CA HIS A 66 -1.59 -28.56 -15.43
C HIS A 66 -1.70 -27.18 -14.76
N PRO A 67 -0.79 -26.23 -15.09
CA PRO A 67 -0.72 -24.94 -14.41
C PRO A 67 -1.67 -23.86 -14.97
N TYR A 68 -2.42 -24.17 -16.03
CA TYR A 68 -3.15 -23.15 -16.79
C TYR A 68 -4.51 -22.77 -16.18
N CYS A 69 -5.17 -23.69 -15.49
CA CYS A 69 -6.48 -23.51 -14.84
C CYS A 69 -6.36 -23.06 -13.37
N SER A 70 -7.28 -22.20 -12.94
CA SER A 70 -7.50 -21.87 -11.52
C SER A 70 -8.67 -22.71 -11.00
N PHE A 71 -8.39 -23.77 -10.25
CA PHE A 71 -9.43 -24.69 -9.78
C PHE A 71 -10.08 -24.26 -8.47
N ALA A 72 -11.42 -24.21 -8.46
CA ALA A 72 -12.23 -24.27 -7.23
C ALA A 72 -12.64 -25.71 -6.94
N PHE A 73 -12.72 -26.08 -5.66
CA PHE A 73 -13.11 -27.43 -5.26
C PHE A 73 -14.51 -27.44 -4.66
N LYS A 74 -15.34 -28.41 -5.06
CA LYS A 74 -16.74 -28.55 -4.62
C LYS A 74 -16.81 -29.32 -3.29
N ARG A 75 -16.40 -30.59 -3.30
CA ARG A 75 -16.46 -31.51 -2.16
C ARG A 75 -15.22 -32.39 -2.15
N HIS A 76 -14.75 -32.73 -0.95
CA HIS A 76 -13.78 -33.80 -0.73
C HIS A 76 -14.38 -34.87 0.19
N ARG A 77 -13.84 -36.08 0.08
CA ARG A 77 -14.12 -37.18 0.98
C ARG A 77 -12.82 -37.83 1.38
N VAL A 78 -12.74 -38.19 2.65
CA VAL A 78 -11.61 -38.89 3.25
C VAL A 78 -12.14 -40.19 3.86
N LYS A 79 -11.42 -41.28 3.68
CA LYS A 79 -11.75 -42.55 4.33
C LYS A 79 -11.52 -42.44 5.83
N THR A 80 -12.49 -42.91 6.62
CA THR A 80 -12.41 -42.89 8.09
C THR A 80 -11.27 -43.79 8.57
N LEU A 81 -10.55 -43.34 9.61
CA LEU A 81 -9.48 -44.12 10.24
C LEU A 81 -10.02 -45.49 10.71
N GLY A 82 -9.27 -46.56 10.43
CA GLY A 82 -9.66 -47.94 10.75
C GLY A 82 -10.72 -48.57 9.85
N SER A 83 -11.23 -47.86 8.82
CA SER A 83 -12.19 -48.47 7.90
C SER A 83 -11.53 -49.53 7.01
N GLN A 84 -12.13 -50.71 6.93
CA GLN A 84 -11.66 -51.81 6.06
C GLN A 84 -12.26 -51.78 4.64
N THR A 85 -13.06 -50.76 4.30
CA THR A 85 -13.69 -50.68 2.97
C THR A 85 -12.67 -50.50 1.85
N HIS A 86 -12.81 -51.21 0.73
CA HIS A 86 -11.98 -51.04 -0.47
C HIS A 86 -12.39 -49.77 -1.25
N ALA A 87 -12.22 -48.61 -0.62
CA ALA A 87 -12.47 -47.30 -1.20
C ALA A 87 -11.18 -46.45 -1.14
N PRO A 88 -11.01 -45.47 -2.06
CA PRO A 88 -9.90 -44.54 -2.02
C PRO A 88 -9.81 -43.83 -0.66
N ILE A 89 -8.59 -43.59 -0.20
CA ILE A 89 -8.35 -42.87 1.07
C ILE A 89 -8.72 -41.40 0.99
N PHE A 90 -8.68 -40.80 -0.20
CA PHE A 90 -9.12 -39.44 -0.48
C PHE A 90 -9.72 -39.34 -1.88
N THR A 91 -10.79 -38.57 -2.00
CA THR A 91 -11.32 -38.11 -3.29
C THR A 91 -11.70 -36.64 -3.22
N CYS A 92 -11.51 -35.89 -4.31
CA CYS A 92 -12.12 -34.58 -4.47
C CYS A 92 -12.41 -34.25 -5.93
N GLU A 93 -13.37 -33.34 -6.12
CA GLU A 93 -13.75 -32.80 -7.42
C GLU A 93 -13.61 -31.27 -7.44
N GLY A 94 -13.16 -30.75 -8.56
CA GLY A 94 -13.03 -29.33 -8.82
C GLY A 94 -13.32 -28.95 -10.26
N TYR A 95 -13.45 -27.65 -10.50
CA TYR A 95 -13.74 -27.06 -11.80
C TYR A 95 -12.91 -25.80 -11.98
N CYS A 96 -12.55 -25.49 -13.22
CA CYS A 96 -11.87 -24.25 -13.55
C CYS A 96 -12.80 -23.05 -13.29
N CYS A 97 -12.27 -21.97 -12.72
CA CYS A 97 -13.05 -20.77 -12.41
C CYS A 97 -13.24 -19.82 -13.59
N PHE A 98 -12.53 -20.03 -14.69
CA PHE A 98 -12.69 -19.23 -15.92
C PHE A 98 -14.04 -19.52 -16.55
N GLU A 99 -14.77 -18.48 -16.95
CA GLU A 99 -16.17 -18.56 -17.37
C GLU A 99 -16.36 -19.53 -18.55
N ASP A 100 -15.48 -19.43 -19.56
CA ASP A 100 -15.54 -20.22 -20.79
C ASP A 100 -14.82 -21.58 -20.70
N CYS A 101 -14.24 -21.93 -19.54
CA CYS A 101 -13.39 -23.10 -19.41
C CYS A 101 -14.18 -24.32 -18.91
N PRO A 102 -14.37 -25.36 -19.74
CA PRO A 102 -15.18 -26.52 -19.34
C PRO A 102 -14.41 -27.51 -18.45
N VAL A 103 -13.14 -27.24 -18.14
CA VAL A 103 -12.25 -28.20 -17.50
C VAL A 103 -12.69 -28.51 -16.07
N GLU A 104 -13.04 -29.76 -15.83
CA GLU A 104 -13.24 -30.34 -14.50
C GLU A 104 -12.09 -31.29 -14.15
N VAL A 105 -11.80 -31.41 -12.84
CA VAL A 105 -10.74 -32.26 -12.32
C VAL A 105 -11.26 -33.15 -11.19
N LYS A 106 -10.92 -34.43 -11.27
CA LYS A 106 -11.14 -35.41 -10.20
C LYS A 106 -9.79 -35.93 -9.72
N VAL A 107 -9.61 -35.93 -8.40
CA VAL A 107 -8.39 -36.46 -7.77
C VAL A 107 -8.77 -37.59 -6.83
N GLU A 108 -8.07 -38.72 -6.95
CA GLU A 108 -8.22 -39.88 -6.07
C GLU A 108 -6.88 -40.35 -5.55
N VAL A 109 -6.80 -40.64 -4.25
CA VAL A 109 -5.63 -41.27 -3.63
C VAL A 109 -6.07 -42.64 -3.14
N ALA A 110 -5.44 -43.71 -3.65
CA ALA A 110 -5.86 -45.08 -3.39
C ALA A 110 -5.42 -45.57 -2.00
N ASP A 111 -4.17 -45.31 -1.62
CA ASP A 111 -3.52 -45.88 -0.44
C ASP A 111 -2.56 -44.89 0.26
N GLU A 112 -2.29 -45.15 1.53
CA GLU A 112 -1.40 -44.31 2.36
C GLU A 112 0.08 -44.65 2.21
N SER A 113 0.41 -45.80 1.61
CA SER A 113 1.81 -46.22 1.46
C SER A 113 2.51 -45.46 0.33
N THR A 114 1.79 -45.15 -0.75
CA THR A 114 2.34 -44.42 -1.90
C THR A 114 1.95 -42.95 -1.90
N LEU A 115 0.79 -42.60 -1.33
CA LEU A 115 0.20 -41.26 -1.45
C LEU A 115 0.15 -40.73 -2.89
N LYS A 116 0.02 -41.65 -3.85
CA LYS A 116 -0.13 -41.35 -5.26
C LYS A 116 -1.55 -40.82 -5.51
N ALA A 117 -1.64 -39.55 -5.87
CA ALA A 117 -2.87 -38.89 -6.26
C ALA A 117 -3.06 -39.03 -7.78
N ALA A 118 -3.94 -39.93 -8.19
CA ALA A 118 -4.39 -40.04 -9.57
C ALA A 118 -5.28 -38.84 -9.93
N VAL A 119 -5.03 -38.23 -11.07
CA VAL A 119 -5.73 -37.03 -11.56
C VAL A 119 -6.36 -37.34 -12.91
N VAL A 120 -7.66 -37.08 -13.00
CA VAL A 120 -8.45 -37.18 -14.24
C VAL A 120 -8.99 -35.81 -14.57
N PHE A 121 -8.65 -35.31 -15.75
CA PHE A 121 -9.24 -34.09 -16.32
C PHE A 121 -10.37 -34.47 -17.27
N SER A 122 -11.43 -33.67 -17.29
CA SER A 122 -12.62 -33.90 -18.12
C SER A 122 -13.25 -32.57 -18.55
N GLY A 123 -14.31 -32.63 -19.37
CA GLY A 123 -15.09 -31.46 -19.81
C GLY A 123 -14.64 -30.84 -21.14
N GLY A 124 -13.35 -30.93 -21.50
CA GLY A 124 -12.83 -30.46 -22.78
C GLY A 124 -11.46 -29.82 -22.66
N ASP A 125 -11.01 -29.15 -23.71
CA ASP A 125 -9.75 -28.39 -23.70
C ASP A 125 -9.89 -27.08 -22.92
N VAL A 126 -8.75 -26.53 -22.47
CA VAL A 126 -8.71 -25.23 -21.79
C VAL A 126 -9.18 -24.15 -22.76
N CYS A 127 -10.13 -23.33 -22.33
CA CYS A 127 -10.62 -22.17 -23.06
C CYS A 127 -10.76 -20.98 -22.12
N HIS A 128 -9.80 -20.07 -22.14
CA HIS A 128 -9.79 -18.91 -21.26
C HIS A 128 -9.88 -17.62 -22.08
N ASN A 129 -10.81 -16.75 -21.73
CA ASN A 129 -10.83 -15.40 -22.28
C ASN A 129 -9.55 -14.66 -21.89
N SER A 130 -8.83 -14.10 -22.87
CA SER A 130 -7.54 -13.42 -22.64
C SER A 130 -7.64 -12.18 -21.73
N LYS A 131 -8.85 -11.63 -21.54
CA LYS A 131 -9.11 -10.50 -20.63
C LYS A 131 -9.43 -10.95 -19.20
N GLU A 132 -9.74 -12.22 -18.99
CA GLU A 132 -10.10 -12.77 -17.70
C GLU A 132 -8.85 -13.13 -16.88
N LEU A 133 -8.86 -12.82 -15.58
CA LEU A 133 -7.75 -13.13 -14.67
C LEU A 133 -8.27 -13.78 -13.39
N HIS A 134 -7.93 -15.04 -13.17
CA HIS A 134 -8.28 -15.76 -11.95
C HIS A 134 -7.11 -15.94 -11.00
N ARG A 135 -7.45 -15.94 -9.71
CA ARG A 135 -6.51 -16.15 -8.60
C ARG A 135 -7.20 -16.97 -7.53
N ARG A 136 -6.52 -18.00 -7.08
CA ARG A 136 -6.88 -18.68 -5.85
C ARG A 136 -6.70 -17.77 -4.63
N PRO A 137 -7.63 -17.81 -3.67
CA PRO A 137 -7.47 -17.13 -2.40
C PRO A 137 -6.27 -17.66 -1.61
N VAL A 138 -5.51 -16.75 -0.97
CA VAL A 138 -4.43 -17.12 -0.05
C VAL A 138 -5.02 -17.50 1.31
N ARG A 139 -4.93 -18.79 1.68
CA ARG A 139 -5.61 -19.37 2.86
C ARG A 139 -4.71 -20.35 3.62
N ALA A 140 -5.09 -20.65 4.87
CA ALA A 140 -4.41 -21.61 5.74
C ALA A 140 -2.90 -21.33 5.86
N ALA A 141 -2.04 -22.36 5.82
CA ALA A 141 -0.59 -22.21 6.01
C ALA A 141 0.05 -21.22 5.03
N ALA A 142 -0.45 -21.17 3.78
CA ALA A 142 0.04 -20.21 2.78
C ALA A 142 -0.16 -18.75 3.21
N ARG A 143 -1.22 -18.46 3.98
CA ARG A 143 -1.47 -17.11 4.52
C ARG A 143 -0.45 -16.73 5.59
N GLN A 144 -0.07 -17.68 6.46
CA GLN A 144 0.95 -17.47 7.50
C GLN A 144 2.33 -17.27 6.88
N ALA A 145 2.75 -18.15 5.97
CA ALA A 145 4.02 -18.01 5.25
C ALA A 145 4.10 -16.68 4.47
N THR A 146 2.98 -16.24 3.87
CA THR A 146 2.93 -14.93 3.19
C THR A 146 3.06 -13.78 4.20
N ALA A 147 2.49 -13.91 5.40
CA ALA A 147 2.59 -12.89 6.44
C ALA A 147 4.04 -12.70 6.92
N GLU A 148 4.77 -13.80 7.14
CA GLU A 148 6.19 -13.80 7.51
C GLU A 148 7.05 -13.07 6.47
N LEU A 149 6.84 -13.35 5.18
CA LEU A 149 7.53 -12.64 4.10
C LEU A 149 7.23 -11.12 4.09
N LEU A 150 6.02 -10.73 4.48
CA LEU A 150 5.56 -9.34 4.52
C LEU A 150 6.02 -8.57 5.76
N GLU A 151 6.73 -9.21 6.69
CA GLU A 151 7.42 -8.52 7.78
C GLU A 151 8.61 -7.70 7.26
N THR A 152 9.31 -8.25 6.26
CA THR A 152 10.53 -7.63 5.70
C THR A 152 10.33 -7.04 4.31
N LYS A 153 9.28 -7.44 3.58
CA LYS A 153 9.01 -6.99 2.21
C LYS A 153 7.76 -6.12 2.10
N LEU A 154 7.82 -5.14 1.20
CA LEU A 154 6.63 -4.37 0.81
C LEU A 154 5.68 -5.22 -0.05
N PRO A 155 4.35 -5.09 0.11
CA PRO A 155 3.36 -5.82 -0.69
C PRO A 155 3.55 -5.70 -2.21
N ARG A 156 3.98 -4.52 -2.70
CA ARG A 156 4.24 -4.31 -4.12
C ARG A 156 5.46 -5.10 -4.60
N SER A 157 6.54 -5.11 -3.82
CA SER A 157 7.76 -5.86 -4.15
C SER A 157 7.47 -7.35 -4.19
N LEU A 158 6.78 -7.90 -3.17
CA LEU A 158 6.42 -9.31 -3.15
C LEU A 158 5.52 -9.71 -4.33
N TYR A 159 4.56 -8.86 -4.71
CA TYR A 159 3.75 -9.08 -5.92
C TYR A 159 4.60 -9.17 -7.19
N LEU A 160 5.56 -8.26 -7.37
CA LEU A 160 6.41 -8.24 -8.56
C LEU A 160 7.31 -9.49 -8.61
N GLU A 161 7.90 -9.87 -7.48
CA GLU A 161 8.69 -11.11 -7.37
C GLU A 161 7.84 -12.35 -7.67
N SER A 162 6.60 -12.42 -7.16
CA SER A 162 5.67 -13.50 -7.47
C SER A 162 5.34 -13.56 -8.96
N MET A 163 5.05 -12.41 -9.58
CA MET A 163 4.77 -12.34 -11.03
C MET A 163 5.97 -12.80 -11.88
N GLN A 164 7.20 -12.48 -11.47
CA GLN A 164 8.42 -12.90 -12.18
C GLN A 164 8.64 -14.41 -12.16
N LYS A 165 8.08 -15.13 -11.17
CA LYS A 165 8.19 -16.59 -11.06
C LYS A 165 7.19 -17.33 -11.96
N ILE A 166 6.18 -16.64 -12.49
CA ILE A 166 5.16 -17.26 -13.35
C ILE A 166 5.70 -17.35 -14.77
N THR A 167 5.62 -18.54 -15.37
CA THR A 167 6.06 -18.73 -16.76
C THR A 167 5.18 -17.94 -17.75
N PRO A 168 5.73 -17.45 -18.88
CA PRO A 168 4.96 -16.67 -19.86
C PRO A 168 3.66 -17.34 -20.30
N LYS A 169 3.70 -18.65 -20.57
CA LYS A 169 2.51 -19.39 -21.01
C LYS A 169 1.39 -19.46 -19.95
N VAL A 170 1.73 -19.45 -18.65
CA VAL A 170 0.75 -19.37 -17.56
C VAL A 170 0.26 -17.92 -17.39
N ILE A 171 1.11 -16.93 -17.69
CA ILE A 171 0.68 -15.54 -17.78
C ILE A 171 -0.37 -15.41 -18.89
N ASP A 172 -0.13 -15.99 -20.06
CA ASP A 172 -1.03 -15.92 -21.22
C ASP A 172 -2.35 -16.66 -20.97
N SER A 173 -2.37 -17.69 -20.13
CA SER A 173 -3.61 -18.37 -19.73
C SER A 173 -4.49 -17.56 -18.75
N GLY A 174 -4.06 -16.37 -18.34
CA GLY A 174 -4.79 -15.56 -17.36
C GLY A 174 -4.73 -16.08 -15.91
N CYS A 175 -4.13 -17.25 -15.66
CA CYS A 175 -4.01 -17.81 -14.31
C CYS A 175 -2.95 -17.06 -13.50
N ARG A 176 -3.30 -16.64 -12.29
CA ARG A 176 -2.43 -15.83 -11.41
C ARG A 176 -2.40 -16.37 -9.97
N ASP A 177 -2.69 -17.65 -9.79
CA ASP A 177 -2.79 -18.27 -8.46
C ASP A 177 -1.55 -18.08 -7.58
N ASP A 178 -0.36 -18.00 -8.19
CA ASP A 178 0.91 -17.81 -7.47
C ASP A 178 1.33 -16.33 -7.33
N ALA A 179 0.48 -15.41 -7.78
CA ALA A 179 0.66 -13.96 -7.65
C ALA A 179 -0.57 -13.29 -7.02
N PRO A 180 -0.70 -13.36 -5.67
CA PRO A 180 -1.76 -12.66 -4.94
C PRO A 180 -1.70 -11.16 -5.20
N THR A 181 -2.86 -10.51 -5.32
CA THR A 181 -2.89 -9.06 -5.62
C THR A 181 -2.27 -8.24 -4.49
N THR A 182 -1.78 -7.05 -4.82
CA THR A 182 -1.23 -6.11 -3.84
C THR A 182 -2.21 -5.79 -2.71
N ASN A 183 -3.52 -5.75 -2.99
CA ASN A 183 -4.55 -5.54 -1.97
C ASN A 183 -4.68 -6.73 -1.02
N VAL A 184 -4.64 -7.97 -1.53
CA VAL A 184 -4.63 -9.17 -0.68
C VAL A 184 -3.40 -9.19 0.22
N LEU A 185 -2.22 -8.88 -0.33
CA LEU A 185 -0.97 -8.80 0.42
C LEU A 185 -1.01 -7.69 1.49
N LYS A 186 -1.56 -6.50 1.17
CA LYS A 186 -1.79 -5.43 2.15
C LYS A 186 -2.69 -5.89 3.30
N ASN A 187 -3.78 -6.59 2.98
CA ASN A 187 -4.71 -7.10 3.98
C ASN A 187 -4.07 -8.17 4.88
N ILE A 188 -3.23 -9.05 4.32
CA ILE A 188 -2.45 -10.03 5.10
C ILE A 188 -1.52 -9.30 6.07
N SER A 189 -0.69 -8.39 5.55
CA SER A 189 0.27 -7.61 6.36
C SER A 189 -0.43 -6.82 7.47
N TRP A 190 -1.55 -6.17 7.14
CA TRP A 190 -2.34 -5.43 8.13
C TRP A 190 -2.91 -6.34 9.21
N SER A 191 -3.52 -7.48 8.83
CA SER A 191 -4.10 -8.43 9.79
C SER A 191 -3.07 -9.03 10.75
N GLU A 192 -1.83 -9.20 10.30
CA GLU A 192 -0.77 -9.70 11.17
C GLU A 192 -0.30 -8.63 12.15
N ARG A 193 -0.03 -7.41 11.66
CA ARG A 193 0.35 -6.27 12.49
C ARG A 193 -0.70 -5.89 13.52
N THR A 194 -1.98 -6.16 13.27
CA THR A 194 -3.04 -5.91 14.26
C THR A 194 -2.97 -6.84 15.45
N LYS A 195 -2.47 -8.08 15.30
CA LYS A 195 -2.37 -9.04 16.42
C LYS A 195 -1.39 -8.60 17.48
N THR A 196 -0.34 -7.88 17.10
CA THR A 196 0.71 -7.38 18.00
C THR A 196 0.41 -6.01 18.59
N ARG A 197 -0.76 -5.40 18.27
CA ARG A 197 -1.14 -4.10 18.83
C ARG A 197 -1.39 -4.22 20.32
N SER A 198 -0.92 -3.23 21.08
CA SER A 198 -1.16 -3.16 22.53
C SER A 198 -2.58 -2.66 22.85
N HIS A 199 -3.31 -2.12 21.87
CA HIS A 199 -4.66 -1.61 22.04
C HIS A 199 -5.44 -1.75 20.70
N PRO A 200 -6.78 -1.98 20.72
CA PRO A 200 -7.59 -2.03 19.50
C PRO A 200 -7.50 -0.76 18.65
N ASP A 201 -7.59 0.41 19.30
CA ASP A 201 -7.43 1.72 18.64
C ASP A 201 -5.96 2.04 18.30
N GLU A 202 -5.73 2.58 17.10
CA GLU A 202 -4.37 2.87 16.59
C GLU A 202 -3.60 3.88 17.44
N LEU A 203 -4.22 4.98 17.86
CA LEU A 203 -3.53 6.07 18.55
C LEU A 203 -3.10 5.72 19.98
N PRO A 204 -3.96 5.13 20.83
CA PRO A 204 -3.52 4.60 22.12
C PRO A 204 -2.42 3.55 21.96
N SER A 205 -2.53 2.66 20.96
CA SER A 205 -1.47 1.68 20.68
C SER A 205 -0.15 2.36 20.29
N LEU A 206 -0.19 3.39 19.44
CA LEU A 206 1.00 4.14 19.04
C LEU A 206 1.60 4.91 20.21
N LYS A 207 0.77 5.52 21.05
CA LYS A 207 1.19 6.24 22.25
C LYS A 207 1.93 5.30 23.21
N ALA A 208 1.38 4.11 23.46
CA ALA A 208 2.02 3.09 24.27
C ALA A 208 3.37 2.62 23.69
N LEU A 209 3.48 2.49 22.36
CA LEU A 209 4.75 2.15 21.70
C LEU A 209 5.81 3.23 21.90
N ILE A 210 5.45 4.50 21.73
CA ILE A 210 6.38 5.62 21.92
C ILE A 210 6.78 5.75 23.38
N ASP A 211 5.84 5.57 24.31
CA ASP A 211 6.14 5.66 25.74
C ASP A 211 7.09 4.53 26.19
N LYS A 212 7.00 3.33 25.59
CA LYS A 212 7.99 2.25 25.78
C LYS A 212 9.37 2.57 25.19
N GLN A 213 9.44 3.42 24.17
CA GLN A 213 10.69 3.84 23.52
C GLN A 213 11.30 5.09 24.17
N ARG A 214 10.63 5.75 25.12
CA ARG A 214 11.17 6.91 25.82
C ARG A 214 12.46 6.54 26.55
N GLY A 215 13.52 7.31 26.30
CA GLY A 215 14.84 7.08 26.90
C GLY A 215 15.73 6.11 26.12
N THR A 216 15.24 5.55 25.00
CA THR A 216 16.10 4.87 24.02
C THR A 216 16.62 5.86 22.98
N ASP A 217 17.86 5.67 22.52
CA ASP A 217 18.43 6.45 21.41
C ASP A 217 17.71 6.11 20.10
N SER A 218 16.56 6.75 19.87
CA SER A 218 15.87 6.72 18.59
C SER A 218 16.40 7.83 17.70
N ASP A 219 16.89 7.45 16.52
CA ASP A 219 17.23 8.39 15.44
C ASP A 219 16.03 9.27 15.02
N VAL A 220 14.81 8.78 15.30
CA VAL A 220 13.53 9.36 14.88
C VAL A 220 12.83 10.01 16.08
N LEU A 221 12.54 11.29 15.96
CA LEU A 221 11.74 12.08 16.89
C LEU A 221 10.27 12.02 16.49
N GLN A 222 9.43 11.59 17.43
CA GLN A 222 7.99 11.43 17.23
C GLN A 222 7.20 12.15 18.31
N LYS A 223 6.20 12.94 17.92
CA LYS A 223 5.25 13.57 18.84
C LYS A 223 3.83 13.14 18.47
N VAL A 224 3.10 12.56 19.43
CA VAL A 224 1.73 12.08 19.23
C VAL A 224 0.76 12.90 20.06
N MET A 225 -0.28 13.39 19.38
CA MET A 225 -1.39 14.15 19.93
C MET A 225 -2.63 13.26 19.91
N MET A 226 -3.27 13.13 21.07
CA MET A 226 -4.49 12.32 21.21
C MET A 226 -5.74 13.11 20.80
N HIS A 227 -5.77 14.41 21.09
CA HIS A 227 -6.86 15.29 20.74
C HIS A 227 -6.34 16.74 20.51
N PRO A 228 -6.56 17.32 19.32
CA PRO A 228 -6.94 16.64 18.08
C PRO A 228 -5.91 15.56 17.70
N LYS A 229 -6.36 14.57 16.92
CA LYS A 229 -5.55 13.40 16.56
C LYS A 229 -4.42 13.84 15.63
N GLY A 230 -3.17 13.64 16.04
CA GLY A 230 -2.02 14.08 15.26
C GLY A 230 -0.73 13.30 15.54
N VAL A 231 0.10 13.12 14.51
CA VAL A 231 1.42 12.49 14.60
C VAL A 231 2.43 13.33 13.84
N MET A 232 3.45 13.80 14.54
CA MET A 232 4.58 14.54 13.98
C MET A 232 5.82 13.67 13.95
N LEU A 233 6.57 13.73 12.85
CA LEU A 233 7.70 12.84 12.58
C LEU A 233 8.87 13.61 11.94
N TRP A 234 10.06 13.48 12.51
CA TRP A 234 11.35 13.86 11.90
C TRP A 234 12.49 13.05 12.54
N SER A 235 13.74 13.28 12.13
CA SER A 235 14.92 12.61 12.67
C SER A 235 16.08 13.59 12.83
N ASN A 236 17.09 13.22 13.61
CA ASN A 236 18.32 14.03 13.71
C ASN A 236 18.99 14.25 12.34
N LYS A 237 18.92 13.23 11.46
CA LYS A 237 19.41 13.29 10.09
C LYS A 237 18.62 14.29 9.25
N THR A 238 17.28 14.28 9.32
CA THR A 238 16.47 15.22 8.55
C THR A 238 16.56 16.65 9.07
N LEU A 239 16.71 16.86 10.39
CA LEU A 239 17.04 18.17 10.98
C LEU A 239 18.36 18.71 10.42
N SER A 240 19.39 17.85 10.33
CA SER A 240 20.69 18.20 9.75
C SER A 240 20.58 18.58 8.27
N VAL A 241 19.80 17.83 7.50
CA VAL A 241 19.56 18.13 6.07
C VAL A 241 18.84 19.47 5.94
N PHE A 242 17.76 19.69 6.70
CA PHE A 242 17.05 20.97 6.70
C PHE A 242 18.00 22.13 6.99
N TYR A 243 18.73 22.09 8.10
CA TYR A 243 19.66 23.13 8.53
C TYR A 243 20.69 23.47 7.44
N LYS A 244 21.26 22.46 6.77
CA LYS A 244 22.27 22.67 5.72
C LYS A 244 21.67 23.23 4.42
N ARG A 245 20.44 22.85 4.07
CA ARG A 245 19.83 23.18 2.77
C ARG A 245 19.06 24.50 2.78
N CYS A 246 18.33 24.81 3.86
CA CYS A 246 17.41 25.96 3.88
C CYS A 246 18.09 27.33 3.74
N LYS A 247 19.42 27.43 3.97
CA LYS A 247 20.20 28.65 3.73
C LYS A 247 20.51 28.97 2.27
N TYR A 248 20.35 28.01 1.37
CA TYR A 248 20.71 28.16 -0.05
C TYR A 248 19.60 27.74 -1.01
N ASP A 249 18.52 27.16 -0.50
CA ASP A 249 17.50 26.51 -1.31
C ASP A 249 16.11 26.78 -0.74
N ILE A 250 15.12 26.51 -1.57
CA ILE A 250 13.72 26.72 -1.25
C ILE A 250 13.23 25.59 -0.34
N VAL A 251 12.55 25.98 0.73
CA VAL A 251 11.78 25.06 1.57
C VAL A 251 10.34 25.04 1.06
N TYR A 252 9.77 23.86 0.89
CA TYR A 252 8.36 23.69 0.52
C TYR A 252 7.57 23.20 1.72
N LEU A 253 6.39 23.76 1.94
CA LEU A 253 5.39 23.23 2.85
C LEU A 253 4.16 22.85 2.04
N ASP A 254 3.93 21.56 1.91
CA ASP A 254 2.76 21.01 1.22
C ASP A 254 1.74 20.45 2.20
N ALA A 255 0.47 20.50 1.83
CA ALA A 255 -0.63 19.88 2.56
C ALA A 255 -1.45 19.01 1.62
N THR A 256 -1.37 17.69 1.80
CA THR A 256 -2.18 16.73 1.05
C THR A 256 -3.35 16.24 1.92
N GLY A 257 -4.58 16.58 1.53
CA GLY A 257 -5.80 16.12 2.19
C GLY A 257 -6.28 14.74 1.72
N SER A 258 -7.16 14.12 2.51
CA SER A 258 -7.93 12.92 2.14
C SER A 258 -7.11 11.63 1.94
N VAL A 259 -5.99 11.50 2.65
CA VAL A 259 -5.10 10.32 2.51
C VAL A 259 -5.60 9.13 3.34
N ILE A 260 -6.35 9.38 4.42
CA ILE A 260 -6.91 8.34 5.29
C ILE A 260 -8.43 8.29 5.12
N LYS A 261 -8.96 7.09 4.90
CA LYS A 261 -10.39 6.83 4.73
C LYS A 261 -11.13 7.31 5.99
N LYS A 262 -12.17 8.12 5.81
CA LYS A 262 -13.01 8.57 6.92
C LYS A 262 -13.71 7.35 7.54
N ASN A 263 -13.68 7.24 8.88
CA ASN A 263 -14.40 6.19 9.59
C ASN A 263 -15.92 6.43 9.59
N THR A 264 -16.33 7.71 9.57
CA THR A 264 -17.73 8.15 9.48
C THR A 264 -17.83 9.36 8.55
N ALA A 265 -19.02 9.62 7.98
CA ALA A 265 -19.24 10.80 7.12
C ALA A 265 -18.89 12.13 7.81
N GLU A 266 -19.06 12.17 9.13
CA GLU A 266 -18.83 13.32 10.01
C GLU A 266 -17.38 13.48 10.48
N SER A 267 -16.53 12.46 10.30
CA SER A 267 -15.13 12.56 10.71
C SER A 267 -14.37 13.55 9.80
N PRO A 268 -13.63 14.51 10.38
CA PRO A 268 -12.78 15.41 9.59
C PRO A 268 -11.74 14.58 8.82
N PRO A 269 -11.41 14.96 7.56
CA PRO A 269 -10.38 14.26 6.81
C PRO A 269 -9.03 14.39 7.52
N TYR A 270 -8.17 13.38 7.35
CA TYR A 270 -6.77 13.54 7.73
C TYR A 270 -6.02 14.28 6.62
N TYR A 271 -5.21 15.23 7.06
CA TYR A 271 -4.25 15.99 6.28
C TYR A 271 -2.85 15.46 6.59
N ILE A 272 -2.02 15.39 5.54
CA ILE A 272 -0.59 15.16 5.67
C ILE A 272 0.10 16.44 5.26
N TYR A 273 0.79 17.08 6.21
CA TYR A 273 1.69 18.19 5.94
C TYR A 273 3.11 17.67 5.81
N GLU A 274 3.80 18.10 4.77
CA GLU A 274 5.21 17.76 4.57
C GLU A 274 6.03 19.03 4.41
N LEU A 275 7.04 19.17 5.27
CA LEU A 275 8.09 20.15 5.08
C LEU A 275 9.18 19.48 4.25
N VAL A 276 9.44 20.00 3.06
CA VAL A 276 10.26 19.36 2.04
C VAL A 276 11.39 20.30 1.62
N VAL A 277 12.59 19.76 1.42
CA VAL A 277 13.72 20.47 0.82
C VAL A 277 14.20 19.74 -0.42
N ARG A 278 14.87 20.46 -1.31
CA ARG A 278 15.53 19.82 -2.46
C ARG A 278 16.54 18.79 -1.98
N ASN A 279 16.60 17.66 -2.68
CA ASN A 279 17.60 16.64 -2.43
C ASN A 279 19.01 17.23 -2.57
N PRO A 280 19.94 16.94 -1.63
CA PRO A 280 21.35 17.31 -1.79
C PRO A 280 21.98 16.75 -3.07
N SER A 281 21.53 15.57 -3.51
CA SER A 281 21.98 14.92 -4.74
C SER A 281 21.17 15.43 -5.93
N LYS A 282 21.86 16.06 -6.90
CA LYS A 282 21.24 16.59 -8.12
C LYS A 282 20.50 15.48 -8.88
N GLY A 283 19.28 15.77 -9.34
CA GLY A 283 18.44 14.84 -10.10
C GLY A 283 17.63 13.85 -9.25
N GLN A 284 17.83 13.82 -7.93
CA GLN A 284 17.07 12.97 -7.02
C GLN A 284 15.79 13.65 -6.53
N SER A 285 14.80 12.84 -6.15
CA SER A 285 13.51 13.32 -5.63
C SER A 285 13.68 14.18 -4.36
N PRO A 286 12.87 15.25 -4.20
CA PRO A 286 12.87 16.08 -2.99
C PRO A 286 12.73 15.25 -1.70
N LEU A 287 13.30 15.74 -0.61
CA LEU A 287 13.35 15.03 0.67
C LEU A 287 12.38 15.67 1.68
N PRO A 288 11.38 14.92 2.19
CA PRO A 288 10.60 15.37 3.35
C PRO A 288 11.50 15.36 4.58
N VAL A 289 11.64 16.52 5.22
CA VAL A 289 12.43 16.68 6.45
C VAL A 289 11.60 16.59 7.72
N ALA A 290 10.30 16.86 7.60
CA ALA A 290 9.32 16.68 8.66
C ALA A 290 7.94 16.38 8.07
N THR A 291 7.19 15.51 8.74
CA THR A 291 5.83 15.13 8.36
C THR A 291 4.89 15.32 9.54
N TYR A 292 3.70 15.84 9.29
CA TYR A 292 2.62 15.94 10.26
C TYR A 292 1.32 15.37 9.70
N VAL A 293 0.82 14.31 10.31
CA VAL A 293 -0.47 13.71 9.96
C VAL A 293 -1.48 14.13 11.01
N THR A 294 -2.57 14.78 10.64
CA THR A 294 -3.56 15.28 11.61
C THR A 294 -4.97 15.37 11.03
N CYS A 295 -5.97 15.33 11.89
CA CYS A 295 -7.35 15.63 11.51
C CYS A 295 -7.75 17.10 11.75
N ASP A 296 -6.79 17.95 12.12
CA ASP A 296 -7.01 19.36 12.45
C ASP A 296 -6.28 20.30 11.48
N HIS A 297 -7.06 21.08 10.72
CA HIS A 297 -6.58 22.09 9.77
C HIS A 297 -6.84 23.49 10.31
N THR A 298 -6.17 23.83 11.41
CA THR A 298 -6.20 25.17 12.00
C THR A 298 -4.81 25.78 12.04
N THR A 299 -4.76 27.12 12.02
CA THR A 299 -3.51 27.88 12.17
C THR A 299 -2.77 27.50 13.45
N ALA A 300 -3.47 27.28 14.57
CA ALA A 300 -2.84 26.87 15.82
C ALA A 300 -2.11 25.53 15.70
N SER A 301 -2.77 24.54 15.07
CA SER A 301 -2.24 23.18 14.88
C SER A 301 -1.01 23.14 14.00
N VAL A 302 -1.08 23.78 12.82
CA VAL A 302 0.05 23.82 11.88
C VAL A 302 1.20 24.68 12.42
N THR A 303 0.90 25.75 13.15
CA THR A 303 1.94 26.56 13.82
C THR A 303 2.65 25.75 14.89
N TYR A 304 1.91 24.99 15.71
CA TYR A 304 2.50 24.11 16.71
C TYR A 304 3.43 23.08 16.08
N PHE A 305 3.04 22.47 14.96
CA PHE A 305 3.92 21.57 14.19
C PHE A 305 5.23 22.25 13.77
N LEU A 306 5.17 23.41 13.11
CA LEU A 306 6.35 24.10 12.61
C LEU A 306 7.26 24.60 13.75
N GLN A 307 6.67 25.11 14.83
CA GLN A 307 7.40 25.55 16.02
C GLN A 307 8.06 24.37 16.73
N ALA A 308 7.35 23.25 16.89
CA ALA A 308 7.89 22.04 17.51
C ALA A 308 9.09 21.48 16.72
N PHE A 309 9.03 21.53 15.38
CA PHE A 309 10.16 21.19 14.51
C PHE A 309 11.32 22.18 14.70
N GLN A 310 11.05 23.49 14.64
CA GLN A 310 12.09 24.50 14.83
C GLN A 310 12.76 24.42 16.19
N THR A 311 12.02 24.17 17.27
CA THR A 311 12.59 24.01 18.61
C THR A 311 13.66 22.92 18.62
N ASP A 312 13.43 21.81 17.93
CA ASP A 312 14.42 20.72 17.86
C ASP A 312 15.60 21.07 16.93
N VAL A 313 15.38 21.84 15.85
CA VAL A 313 16.50 22.41 15.05
C VAL A 313 17.36 23.36 15.89
N ILE A 314 16.73 24.26 16.66
CA ILE A 314 17.42 25.24 17.52
C ILE A 314 18.16 24.53 18.65
N ARG A 315 17.58 23.47 19.23
CA ARG A 315 18.27 22.66 20.24
C ARG A 315 19.57 22.06 19.68
N MET A 316 19.59 21.68 18.40
CA MET A 316 20.74 21.07 17.75
C MET A 316 21.81 22.08 17.28
N TYR A 317 21.39 23.28 16.84
CA TYR A 317 22.28 24.22 16.14
C TYR A 317 22.30 25.64 16.73
N GLY A 318 21.60 25.86 17.84
CA GLY A 318 21.44 27.17 18.46
C GLY A 318 20.55 28.15 17.69
N ASN A 319 20.48 29.38 18.18
CA ASN A 319 19.60 30.42 17.65
C ASN A 319 19.92 30.85 16.21
N VAL A 320 21.13 30.54 15.72
CA VAL A 320 21.53 30.84 14.33
C VAL A 320 20.65 30.11 13.31
N ALA A 321 20.00 29.01 13.70
CA ALA A 321 19.12 28.25 12.83
C ALA A 321 17.78 28.96 12.50
N ILE A 322 17.35 29.90 13.33
CA ILE A 322 16.05 30.58 13.20
C ILE A 322 15.95 31.33 11.87
N LYS A 323 17.01 32.07 11.54
CA LYS A 323 17.06 32.98 10.39
C LYS A 323 17.57 32.31 9.11
N ARG A 324 17.77 30.99 9.13
CA ARG A 324 18.39 30.30 8.00
C ARG A 324 17.52 30.17 6.76
N PRO A 325 16.23 29.85 6.85
CA PRO A 325 15.42 29.67 5.65
C PRO A 325 15.37 30.96 4.83
N VAL A 326 15.91 30.94 3.61
CA VAL A 326 15.87 32.12 2.74
C VAL A 326 14.49 32.32 2.12
N MET A 327 13.83 31.23 1.78
CA MET A 327 12.54 31.24 1.10
C MET A 327 11.72 30.00 1.46
N ILE A 328 10.43 30.20 1.70
CA ILE A 328 9.47 29.15 1.98
C ILE A 328 8.30 29.28 1.01
N ILE A 329 8.05 28.21 0.24
CA ILE A 329 6.92 28.10 -0.67
C ILE A 329 5.84 27.22 -0.04
N CYS A 330 4.61 27.68 -0.07
CA CYS A 330 3.45 26.87 0.32
C CYS A 330 2.32 26.99 -0.70
N ASP A 331 1.29 26.16 -0.54
CA ASP A 331 0.01 26.40 -1.21
C ASP A 331 -0.60 27.75 -0.76
N GLY A 332 -1.65 28.21 -1.45
CA GLY A 332 -2.29 29.48 -1.11
C GLY A 332 -3.17 29.48 0.14
N SER A 333 -3.07 28.48 1.01
CA SER A 333 -3.88 28.39 2.23
C SER A 333 -3.47 29.46 3.23
N LEU A 334 -4.47 30.19 3.75
CA LEU A 334 -4.25 31.15 4.84
C LEU A 334 -3.67 30.47 6.08
N VAL A 335 -4.07 29.23 6.37
CA VAL A 335 -3.54 28.43 7.49
C VAL A 335 -2.02 28.27 7.35
N LEU A 336 -1.54 27.86 6.18
CA LEU A 336 -0.10 27.68 5.95
C LEU A 336 0.66 29.01 6.00
N MET A 337 0.14 30.06 5.35
CA MET A 337 0.79 31.36 5.32
C MET A 337 0.93 31.98 6.73
N HIS A 338 -0.14 31.94 7.54
CA HIS A 338 -0.09 32.40 8.93
C HIS A 338 0.86 31.57 9.78
N SER A 339 0.84 30.24 9.63
CA SER A 339 1.72 29.34 10.40
C SER A 339 3.19 29.54 10.04
N ILE A 340 3.52 29.72 8.76
CA ILE A 340 4.90 30.00 8.32
C ILE A 340 5.35 31.36 8.84
N SER A 341 4.52 32.41 8.69
CA SER A 341 4.85 33.75 9.19
C SER A 341 5.18 33.73 10.68
N THR A 342 4.35 33.05 11.46
CA THR A 342 4.53 32.94 12.92
C THR A 342 5.76 32.11 13.28
N ALA A 343 5.93 30.94 12.66
CA ALA A 343 7.01 30.02 13.02
C ALA A 343 8.38 30.49 12.52
N PHE A 344 8.49 30.86 11.24
CA PHE A 344 9.76 31.19 10.59
C PHE A 344 10.11 32.67 10.60
N CYS A 345 9.11 33.55 10.47
CA CYS A 345 9.36 34.99 10.42
C CYS A 345 9.13 35.69 11.77
N ARG A 346 8.56 35.00 12.77
CA ARG A 346 8.26 35.51 14.12
C ARG A 346 7.44 36.80 14.12
N THR A 347 6.53 36.92 13.17
CA THR A 347 5.70 38.12 12.97
C THR A 347 4.33 37.69 12.46
N GLY A 348 3.31 38.53 12.67
CA GLY A 348 1.99 38.31 12.07
C GLY A 348 2.05 38.36 10.54
N LEU A 349 1.14 37.67 9.85
CA LEU A 349 1.12 37.64 8.39
C LEU A 349 0.90 39.04 7.81
N GLU A 350 0.02 39.83 8.39
CA GLU A 350 -0.24 41.22 7.96
C GLU A 350 1.01 42.08 8.08
N ASP A 351 1.69 42.06 9.24
CA ASP A 351 2.96 42.75 9.44
C ASP A 351 4.04 42.29 8.46
N LEU A 352 4.08 40.99 8.15
CA LEU A 352 5.03 40.43 7.19
C LEU A 352 4.77 40.99 5.79
N LEU A 353 3.50 40.99 5.35
CA LEU A 353 3.11 41.53 4.05
C LEU A 353 3.37 43.03 3.97
N GLN A 354 3.11 43.78 5.05
CA GLN A 354 3.43 45.21 5.11
C GLN A 354 4.94 45.45 4.98
N LYS A 355 5.77 44.64 5.66
CA LYS A 355 7.24 44.71 5.52
C LYS A 355 7.69 44.41 4.08
N TYR A 356 7.11 43.42 3.43
CA TYR A 356 7.39 43.15 2.01
C TYR A 356 6.96 44.31 1.10
N PHE A 357 5.79 44.93 1.36
CA PHE A 357 5.33 46.09 0.61
C PHE A 357 6.28 47.28 0.73
N LEU A 358 6.72 47.60 1.96
CA LEU A 358 7.69 48.68 2.20
C LEU A 358 9.04 48.39 1.52
N LEU A 359 9.48 47.14 1.50
CA LEU A 359 10.68 46.71 0.80
C LEU A 359 10.57 46.92 -0.73
N ILE A 360 9.48 46.44 -1.34
CA ILE A 360 9.28 46.51 -2.79
C ILE A 360 9.06 47.97 -3.26
N THR A 361 8.48 48.82 -2.42
CA THR A 361 8.26 50.25 -2.72
C THR A 361 9.49 51.12 -2.42
N GLY A 362 10.62 50.53 -2.00
CA GLY A 362 11.86 51.26 -1.70
C GLY A 362 11.82 52.07 -0.40
N GLN A 363 10.80 51.87 0.43
CA GLN A 363 10.64 52.53 1.73
C GLN A 363 11.42 51.81 2.86
N HIS A 364 11.95 50.62 2.60
CA HIS A 364 12.80 49.86 3.52
C HIS A 364 14.10 49.44 2.82
N PRO A 365 15.29 49.62 3.44
CA PRO A 365 16.55 49.16 2.88
C PRO A 365 16.57 47.63 2.70
N THR A 366 17.13 47.15 1.59
CA THR A 366 17.28 45.71 1.31
C THR A 366 18.34 45.06 2.20
N GLU A 367 19.40 45.80 2.55
CA GLU A 367 20.52 45.34 3.37
C GLU A 367 20.12 44.98 4.81
N THR A 368 19.01 45.53 5.30
CA THR A 368 18.49 45.29 6.65
C THR A 368 17.35 44.27 6.68
N PHE A 369 16.96 43.71 5.52
CA PHE A 369 15.88 42.75 5.43
C PHE A 369 16.36 41.32 5.72
N ASP A 370 16.07 40.84 6.92
CA ASP A 370 16.57 39.56 7.47
C ASP A 370 15.44 38.57 7.79
N LEU A 371 14.35 38.63 7.01
CA LEU A 371 13.21 37.72 7.15
C LEU A 371 13.15 36.75 5.96
N PRO A 372 12.78 35.47 6.19
CA PRO A 372 12.49 34.53 5.10
C PRO A 372 11.45 35.10 4.13
N ILE A 373 11.60 34.79 2.85
CA ILE A 373 10.60 35.13 1.82
C ILE A 373 9.49 34.07 1.84
N LEU A 374 8.27 34.47 2.21
CA LEU A 374 7.07 33.66 2.07
C LEU A 374 6.51 33.84 0.67
N HIS A 375 6.41 32.74 -0.08
CA HIS A 375 5.94 32.78 -1.46
C HIS A 375 4.82 31.77 -1.70
N ARG A 376 3.70 32.24 -2.26
CA ARG A 376 2.60 31.37 -2.67
C ARG A 376 2.95 30.62 -3.94
N CYS A 377 2.77 29.29 -3.97
CA CYS A 377 3.14 28.46 -5.11
C CYS A 377 2.57 28.97 -6.44
N LEU A 378 3.45 29.14 -7.44
CA LEU A 378 3.13 29.77 -8.73
C LEU A 378 2.04 29.03 -9.51
N SER A 379 1.99 27.70 -9.42
CA SER A 379 0.95 26.90 -10.10
C SER A 379 -0.46 27.28 -9.64
N HIS A 380 -0.62 27.60 -8.35
CA HIS A 380 -1.90 28.06 -7.79
C HIS A 380 -2.22 29.49 -8.24
N ILE A 381 -1.22 30.37 -8.32
CA ILE A 381 -1.38 31.73 -8.85
C ILE A 381 -1.84 31.66 -10.32
N MET A 382 -1.16 30.86 -11.15
CA MET A 382 -1.51 30.68 -12.56
C MET A 382 -2.89 30.07 -12.75
N LYS A 383 -3.29 29.11 -11.90
CA LYS A 383 -4.65 28.56 -11.91
C LYS A 383 -5.70 29.63 -11.61
N ASN A 384 -5.45 30.48 -10.62
CA ASN A 384 -6.36 31.57 -10.26
C ASN A 384 -6.41 32.66 -11.33
N ALA A 385 -5.26 33.05 -11.88
CA ALA A 385 -5.17 34.00 -12.98
C ALA A 385 -5.95 33.50 -14.20
N LYS A 386 -5.80 32.21 -14.56
CA LYS A 386 -6.57 31.59 -15.64
C LYS A 386 -8.09 31.59 -15.38
N ALA A 387 -8.52 31.48 -14.12
CA ALA A 387 -9.94 31.58 -13.77
C ALA A 387 -10.46 33.02 -13.86
N LEU A 388 -9.64 34.00 -13.47
CA LEU A 388 -9.97 35.43 -13.54
C LEU A 388 -10.00 35.95 -14.98
N CYS A 389 -9.04 35.56 -15.82
CA CYS A 389 -8.96 35.94 -17.24
C CYS A 389 -9.89 35.12 -18.15
N LYS A 390 -10.70 34.21 -17.59
CA LYS A 390 -11.76 33.48 -18.31
C LYS A 390 -13.14 34.16 -18.22
N LYS A 391 -13.26 35.22 -17.41
CA LYS A 391 -14.32 36.22 -17.52
C LYS A 391 -13.83 37.32 -18.44
#